data_AF-A0A068N1J6-F1
#
_entry.id   AF-A0A068N1J6-F1
#
_cell.length_a   1.000
_cell.length_b   1.000
_cell.length_c   1.000
_cell.angle_alpha   90.00
_cell.angle_beta   90.00
_cell.angle_gamma   90.00
#
_symmetry.space_group_name_H-M   'P 1'
#
loop_
_entity.id
_entity.type
_entity.pdbx_description
1 polymer ?
#
loop_
_entity_poly.entity_id
_entity_poly.type
_entity_poly.pdbx_seq_one_letter_code
_entity_poly.pdbx_strand_id
1 'polypeptide(L)' 'MIKVALTYGNKDYSYGAVRFTLTDRTLSKTPYAKFADSLRGLRVVCRSTESTPEIITAYWHTKTKQRAR' A
#
# COMPACT_ATOMS: atom_id res chain seq x y z
N MET A 1 -4.27 -6.15 -7.15
CA MET A 1 -4.28 -5.09 -6.12
C MET A 1 -3.00 -5.07 -5.30
N ILE A 2 -2.56 -6.20 -4.72
CA ILE A 2 -1.31 -6.28 -3.93
C ILE A 2 -0.08 -5.84 -4.73
N LYS A 3 0.09 -6.30 -5.98
CA LYS A 3 1.20 -5.87 -6.86
C LYS A 3 1.25 -4.34 -7.04
N VAL A 4 0.09 -3.68 -7.16
CA VAL A 4 0.01 -2.22 -7.27
C VAL A 4 0.54 -1.54 -6.00
N ALA A 5 0.20 -2.07 -4.82
CA ALA A 5 0.74 -1.56 -3.56
C ALA A 5 2.24 -1.81 -3.44
N LEU A 6 2.75 -2.99 -3.82
CA LEU A 6 4.19 -3.28 -3.80
C LEU A 6 4.99 -2.39 -4.76
N THR A 7 4.41 -2.03 -5.92
CA THR A 7 5.08 -1.22 -6.94
C THR A 7 4.99 0.28 -6.68
N TYR A 8 3.82 0.78 -6.26
CA TYR A 8 3.54 2.22 -6.20
C TYR A 8 3.20 2.72 -4.79
N GLY A 9 3.01 1.83 -3.82
CA GLY A 9 2.70 2.20 -2.45
C GLY A 9 3.84 2.96 -1.80
N ASN A 10 3.48 3.86 -0.90
CA ASN A 10 4.47 4.50 -0.04
C ASN A 10 5.06 3.43 0.88
N LYS A 11 6.38 3.27 0.85
CA LYS A 11 7.13 2.27 1.61
C LYS A 11 7.51 2.85 2.97
N ASP A 12 7.13 2.17 4.04
CA ASP A 12 7.52 2.51 5.40
C ASP A 12 7.88 1.27 6.22
N TYR A 13 8.59 1.46 7.33
CA TYR A 13 9.04 0.36 8.20
C TYR A 13 8.39 0.50 9.57
N SER A 14 7.92 -0.62 10.12
CA SER A 14 7.30 -0.64 11.46
C SER A 14 7.45 -2.01 12.10
N TYR A 15 8.01 -2.04 13.31
CA TYR A 15 8.21 -3.26 14.12
C TYR A 15 8.86 -4.41 13.34
N GLY A 16 9.90 -4.12 12.56
CA GLY A 16 10.62 -5.13 11.76
C GLY A 16 9.93 -5.58 10.46
N ALA A 17 8.76 -5.03 10.14
CA ALA A 17 8.06 -5.30 8.89
C ALA A 17 8.11 -4.09 7.93
N VAL A 18 8.17 -4.39 6.64
CA VAL A 18 7.99 -3.41 5.56
C VAL A 18 6.51 -3.27 5.31
N ARG A 19 6.04 -2.04 5.13
CA ARG A 19 4.65 -1.76 4.77
C ARG A 19 4.63 -0.95 3.48
N PHE A 20 3.66 -1.24 2.64
CA PHE A 20 3.38 -0.51 1.41
C PHE A 20 1.95 -0.02 1.47
N THR A 21 1.75 1.29 1.52
CA THR A 21 0.40 1.88 1.63
C THR A 21 0.07 2.70 0.38
N LEU A 22 -1.03 2.36 -0.30
CA LEU A 22 -1.58 3.19 -1.36
C LEU A 22 -2.33 4.39 -0.77
N THR A 23 -1.92 5.57 -1.20
CA THR A 23 -2.51 6.87 -0.87
C THR A 23 -2.94 7.58 -2.14
N ASP A 24 -3.74 8.63 -2.02
CA ASP A 24 -4.12 9.45 -3.18
C ASP A 24 -2.92 10.04 -3.89
N ARG A 25 -1.95 10.52 -3.12
CA ARG A 25 -0.70 11.09 -3.65
C ARG A 25 0.12 10.08 -4.44
N THR A 26 0.13 8.81 -4.02
CA THR A 26 0.84 7.76 -4.76
C THR A 26 0.04 7.33 -5.99
N LEU A 27 -1.29 7.21 -5.86
CA LEU A 27 -2.16 6.77 -6.95
C LEU A 27 -2.28 7.81 -8.07
N SER A 28 -2.26 9.11 -7.74
CA SER A 28 -2.40 10.21 -8.71
C SER A 28 -1.26 10.26 -9.74
N LYS A 29 -0.11 9.67 -9.41
CA LYS A 29 1.07 9.58 -10.29
C LYS A 29 1.13 8.28 -11.09
N THR A 30 0.03 7.52 -11.11
CA THR A 30 -0.01 6.18 -11.73
C THR A 30 -1.22 6.05 -12.64
N PRO A 31 -1.21 5.08 -13.58
CA PRO A 31 -2.39 4.74 -14.37
C PRO A 31 -3.61 4.27 -13.55
N TYR A 32 -3.41 4.00 -12.25
CA TYR A 32 -4.44 3.56 -11.33
C TYR A 32 -5.16 4.70 -10.61
N ALA A 33 -4.89 5.96 -10.96
CA ALA A 33 -5.57 7.13 -10.40
C ALA A 33 -7.11 7.01 -10.51
N LYS A 34 -7.62 6.46 -11.62
CA LYS A 34 -9.06 6.20 -11.82
C LYS A 34 -9.68 5.22 -10.83
N PHE A 35 -8.87 4.44 -10.13
CA PHE A 35 -9.29 3.48 -9.11
C PHE A 35 -8.98 3.97 -7.70
N ALA A 36 -8.75 5.27 -7.52
CA ALA A 36 -8.36 5.85 -6.24
C ALA A 36 -9.28 5.39 -5.11
N ASP A 37 -10.60 5.47 -5.27
CA ASP A 37 -11.54 5.12 -4.19
C ASP A 37 -11.52 3.65 -3.80
N SER A 38 -11.19 2.76 -4.74
CA SER A 38 -11.09 1.32 -4.48
C SER A 38 -9.75 0.93 -3.84
N LEU A 39 -8.67 1.60 -4.24
CA LEU A 39 -7.30 1.25 -3.86
C LEU A 39 -6.76 2.07 -2.68
N ARG A 40 -7.33 3.24 -2.40
CA ARG A 40 -6.91 4.13 -1.32
C ARG A 40 -6.97 3.41 0.03
N GLY A 41 -5.87 3.50 0.76
CA GLY A 41 -5.72 2.87 2.07
C GLY A 41 -5.35 1.39 2.00
N LEU A 42 -5.25 0.76 0.82
CA LEU A 42 -4.70 -0.58 0.73
C LEU A 42 -3.27 -0.61 1.27
N ARG A 43 -3.06 -1.37 2.34
CA ARG A 43 -1.78 -1.57 2.98
C ARG A 43 -1.38 -3.03 2.87
N VAL A 44 -0.19 -3.28 2.36
CA VAL A 44 0.44 -4.60 2.31
C VAL A 44 1.61 -4.60 3.28
N VAL A 45 1.67 -5.61 4.15
CA VAL A 45 2.74 -5.80 5.12
C VAL A 45 3.57 -6.99 4.66
N CYS A 46 4.88 -6.78 4.56
CA CYS A 46 5.85 -7.76 4.12
C CYS A 46 6.92 -7.98 5.20
N ARG A 47 7.41 -9.21 5.30
CA ARG A 47 8.66 -9.48 6.00
C ARG A 47 9.81 -9.09 5.09
N SER A 48 10.82 -8.41 5.64
CA SER A 48 12.04 -8.12 4.90
C SER A 48 12.93 -9.36 4.91
N THR A 49 12.88 -10.15 3.84
CA THR A 49 13.77 -11.30 3.61
C THR A 49 14.69 -10.98 2.43
N GLU A 50 15.94 -11.46 2.48
CA GLU A 50 17.05 -11.04 1.60
C GLU A 50 16.81 -11.23 0.09
N SER A 51 15.90 -12.14 -0.30
CA SER A 51 15.72 -12.54 -1.69
C SER A 51 14.33 -12.26 -2.25
N THR A 52 13.27 -12.39 -1.45
CA THR A 52 11.89 -12.09 -1.87
C THR A 52 11.07 -11.58 -0.69
N PRO A 53 10.32 -10.47 -0.82
CA PRO A 53 9.47 -9.99 0.26
C PRO A 53 8.29 -10.95 0.47
N GLU A 54 8.26 -11.64 1.61
CA GLU A 54 7.16 -12.50 2.01
C GLU A 54 5.97 -11.64 2.45
N ILE A 55 4.82 -11.75 1.77
CA ILE A 55 3.61 -11.02 2.15
C ILE A 55 3.00 -11.68 3.38
N ILE A 56 2.97 -10.94 4.50
CA ILE A 56 2.37 -11.40 5.75
C ILE A 56 0.85 -11.17 5.71
N THR A 57 0.44 -9.96 5.33
CA THR A 57 -0.98 -9.58 5.31
C THR A 57 -1.24 -8.40 4.39
N ALA A 58 -2.49 -8.27 3.93
CA ALA A 58 -2.97 -7.11 3.20
C ALA A 58 -4.35 -6.70 3.75
N TYR A 59 -4.51 -5.41 4.06
CA TYR A 59 -5.76 -4.88 4.62
C TYR A 59 -5.98 -3.41 4.24
N TRP A 60 -7.20 -2.92 4.43
CA TRP A 60 -7.53 -1.51 4.15
C TRP A 60 -7.35 -0.72 5.44
N HIS A 61 -6.36 0.17 5.45
CA HIS A 61 -6.13 1.08 6.55
C HIS A 61 -7.21 2.16 6.57
N THR A 62 -8.19 1.99 7.48
CA THR A 62 -9.43 2.77 7.56
C THR A 62 -9.17 4.28 7.63
N LYS A 63 -8.22 4.72 8.45
CA LYS A 63 -7.86 6.15 8.57
C LYS A 63 -7.39 6.75 7.23
N THR A 64 -6.65 5.99 6.43
CA THR A 64 -6.19 6.45 5.11
C THR A 64 -7.32 6.42 4.10
N LYS A 65 -8.20 5.41 4.16
CA LYS A 65 -9.37 5.29 3.28
C LYS A 65 -10.37 6.43 3.51
N GLN A 66 -10.63 6.78 4.77
CA GLN A 66 -11.61 7.80 5.16
C GLN A 66 -11.14 9.25 4.99
N ARG A 67 -9.85 9.49 4.70
CA ARG A 67 -9.31 10.84 4.46
C ARG A 67 -9.76 11.43 3.11
N ALA A 68 -10.49 10.65 2.31
CA ALA A 68 -11.24 11.10 1.14
C ALA A 68 -12.45 11.94 1.57
N ARG A 69 -12.26 13.24 1.78
CA ARG A 69 -13.33 14.22 1.81
C ARG A 69 -13.01 15.32 0.81
#